data_AF-A0A386ZL76-F1
#
_entry.id   AF-A0A386ZL76-F1
#
_cell.length_a   1.000
_cell.length_b   1.000
_cell.length_c   1.000
_cell.angle_alpha   90.00
_cell.angle_beta   90.00
_cell.angle_gamma   90.00
#
_symmetry.space_group_name_H-M   'P 1'
#
loop_
_entity.id
_entity.type
_entity.pdbx_description
1 polymer ?
#
loop_
_entity_poly.entity_id
_entity_poly.type
_entity_poly.pdbx_seq_one_letter_code
_entity_poly.pdbx_strand_id
1 'polypeptide(L)'
;MECKQYSGTVEVDTARALLGVVATERATSGVLVTTGKCSKGVRSLAESDDRLDFVDGEKLGLLLNQHFGTEWRRRLIRLSTLKSN
;
A
#
# COMPACT_ATOMS: atom_id res chain seq x y z
N MET A 1 5.66 0.11 8.16
CA MET A 1 4.91 -0.01 6.88
C MET A 1 4.07 -1.27 6.95
N GLU A 2 2.84 -1.23 6.45
CA GLU A 2 1.92 -2.38 6.39
C GLU A 2 1.52 -2.66 4.94
N CYS A 3 1.52 -3.92 4.52
CA CYS A 3 1.20 -4.34 3.15
C CYS A 3 0.07 -5.37 3.14
N LYS A 4 -1.02 -5.11 2.39
CA LYS A 4 -2.16 -6.02 2.24
C LYS A 4 -2.42 -6.39 0.79
N GLN A 5 -2.36 -7.68 0.45
CA GLN A 5 -2.72 -8.16 -0.89
C GLN A 5 -4.21 -8.49 -0.94
N TYR A 6 -5.07 -7.47 -1.07
CA TYR A 6 -6.52 -7.65 -1.08
C TYR A 6 -7.09 -7.39 -2.49
N SER A 7 -8.13 -8.13 -2.85
CA SER A 7 -9.01 -7.78 -3.98
C SER A 7 -10.15 -6.85 -3.56
N GLY A 8 -10.47 -6.82 -2.26
CA GLY A 8 -11.53 -6.01 -1.67
C GLY A 8 -11.03 -4.69 -1.06
N THR A 9 -11.79 -4.20 -0.09
CA THR A 9 -11.51 -2.95 0.62
C THR A 9 -10.77 -3.23 1.93
N VAL A 10 -9.73 -2.44 2.21
CA VAL A 10 -9.06 -2.40 3.52
C VAL A 10 -9.84 -1.42 4.40
N GLU A 11 -10.30 -1.92 5.55
CA GLU A 11 -11.07 -1.15 6.52
C GLU A 11 -10.18 -0.37 7.49
N VAL A 12 -10.78 0.65 8.11
CA VAL A 12 -10.10 1.65 8.94
C VAL A 12 -9.34 1.06 10.12
N ASP A 13 -9.75 -0.09 10.64
CA ASP A 13 -9.10 -0.73 11.79
C ASP A 13 -7.66 -1.18 11.47
N THR A 14 -7.38 -1.53 10.21
CA THR A 14 -6.00 -1.84 9.77
C THR A 14 -5.12 -0.58 9.85
N ALA A 15 -5.66 0.57 9.44
CA ALA A 15 -4.93 1.84 9.48
C ALA A 15 -4.73 2.34 10.93
N ARG A 16 -5.74 2.17 11.80
CA ARG A 16 -5.62 2.47 13.24
C ARG A 16 -4.58 1.60 13.93
N ALA A 17 -4.55 0.31 13.62
CA ALA A 17 -3.54 -0.61 14.14
C ALA A 17 -2.13 -0.16 13.74
N LEU A 18 -1.94 0.23 12.46
CA LEU A 18 -0.67 0.79 11.99
C LEU A 18 -0.28 2.07 12.74
N LEU A 19 -1.21 3.00 12.96
CA LEU A 19 -0.93 4.21 13.74
C LEU A 19 -0.56 3.90 15.20
N GLY A 20 -1.17 2.87 15.80
CA GLY A 20 -0.79 2.36 17.12
C GLY A 20 0.67 1.91 17.16
N VAL A 21 1.13 1.20 16.12
CA VAL A 21 2.54 0.80 15.98
C VAL A 21 3.43 2.03 15.78
N VAL A 22 3.05 2.96 14.91
CA VAL A 22 3.80 4.22 14.68
C VAL A 22 4.02 4.98 16.00
N ALA A 23 2.97 5.09 16.81
CA ALA A 23 3.05 5.75 18.12
C ALA A 23 3.94 4.97 19.10
N THR A 24 3.79 3.65 19.17
CA THR A 24 4.54 2.78 20.10
C THR A 24 6.03 2.78 19.80
N GLU A 25 6.39 2.66 18.52
CA GLU A 25 7.78 2.63 18.04
C GLU A 25 8.38 4.04 17.90
N ARG A 26 7.61 5.09 18.22
CA ARG A 26 8.00 6.50 18.03
C ARG A 26 8.48 6.79 16.60
N ALA A 27 7.89 6.10 15.62
CA ALA A 27 8.18 6.34 14.21
C ALA A 27 7.55 7.66 13.76
N THR A 28 8.15 8.29 12.75
CA THR A 28 7.64 9.56 12.20
C THR A 28 6.30 9.38 11.49
N SER A 29 6.15 8.29 10.73
CA SER A 29 4.93 7.99 9.98
C SER A 29 4.83 6.49 9.63
N GLY A 30 3.63 6.08 9.22
CA GLY A 30 3.31 4.77 8.69
C GLY A 30 2.64 4.88 7.32
N VAL A 31 3.03 3.99 6.41
CA VAL A 31 2.39 3.86 5.10
C VAL A 31 1.66 2.52 5.02
N LEU A 32 0.39 2.56 4.64
CA LEU A 32 -0.44 1.39 4.32
C LEU A 32 -0.48 1.19 2.79
N VAL A 33 0.02 0.05 2.31
CA VAL A 33 0.01 -0.29 0.89
C VAL A 33 -0.95 -1.45 0.64
N THR A 34 -1.81 -1.36 -0.38
CA THR A 34 -2.70 -2.45 -0.77
C THR A 34 -2.87 -2.58 -2.28
N THR A 35 -3.10 -3.80 -2.76
CA THR A 35 -3.54 -4.05 -4.14
C THR A 35 -5.03 -3.79 -4.35
N GLY A 36 -5.78 -3.65 -3.26
CA GLY A 36 -7.23 -3.41 -3.25
C GLY A 36 -7.58 -1.93 -3.10
N LYS A 37 -8.72 -1.62 -2.51
CA LYS A 37 -9.14 -0.23 -2.21
C LYS A 37 -8.96 0.11 -0.74
N CYS A 38 -8.77 1.38 -0.41
CA CYS A 38 -8.89 1.88 0.96
C CYS A 38 -10.31 2.41 1.20
N SER A 39 -10.92 2.05 2.33
CA SER A 39 -12.26 2.53 2.69
C SER A 39 -12.27 4.04 2.93
N LYS A 40 -13.47 4.65 2.95
CA LYS A 40 -13.59 6.09 3.29
C LYS A 40 -13.00 6.40 4.66
N GLY A 41 -13.13 5.48 5.63
CA GLY A 41 -12.56 5.66 6.96
C GLY A 41 -11.04 5.70 6.96
N VAL A 42 -10.36 4.92 6.11
CA VAL A 42 -8.90 5.00 5.93
C VAL A 42 -8.51 6.37 5.36
N ARG A 43 -9.23 6.86 4.35
CA ARG A 43 -8.96 8.15 3.71
C ARG A 43 -9.14 9.30 4.70
N SER A 44 -10.27 9.35 5.39
CA SER A 44 -10.53 10.37 6.41
C SER A 44 -9.53 10.33 7.56
N LEU A 45 -9.07 9.13 7.94
CA LEU A 45 -8.03 9.01 8.97
C LEU A 45 -6.70 9.61 8.49
N ALA A 46 -6.26 9.31 7.28
CA ALA A 46 -5.04 9.88 6.69
C ALA A 46 -5.15 11.40 6.46
N GLU A 47 -6.34 11.91 6.16
CA GLU A 47 -6.60 13.37 6.09
C GLU A 47 -6.53 14.06 7.46
N SER A 48 -6.77 13.32 8.54
CA SER A 48 -6.82 13.86 9.91
C SER A 48 -5.52 13.68 10.71
N ASP A 49 -4.62 12.80 10.27
CA ASP A 49 -3.37 12.47 10.95
C ASP A 49 -2.24 12.30 9.92
N ASP A 50 -1.39 13.32 9.80
CA ASP A 50 -0.26 13.39 8.85
C ASP A 50 0.78 12.27 9.05
N ARG A 51 0.69 11.51 10.13
CA ARG A 51 1.55 10.35 10.37
C ARG A 51 1.07 9.10 9.62
N LEU A 52 -0.10 9.13 8.98
CA LEU A 52 -0.62 8.05 8.16
C LEU A 52 -0.71 8.48 6.69
N ASP A 53 -0.05 7.72 5.81
CA ASP A 53 -0.29 7.79 4.36
C ASP A 53 -0.71 6.41 3.84
N PHE A 54 -1.28 6.39 2.64
CA PHE A 54 -1.69 5.15 1.99
C PHE A 54 -1.43 5.15 0.47
N VAL A 55 -1.28 3.94 -0.05
CA VAL A 55 -1.19 3.63 -1.47
C VAL A 55 -2.16 2.48 -1.75
N ASP A 56 -3.30 2.81 -2.34
CA ASP A 56 -4.27 1.80 -2.80
C ASP A 56 -3.91 1.26 -4.18
N GLY A 57 -4.66 0.28 -4.68
CA GLY A 57 -4.35 -0.42 -5.93
C GLY A 57 -4.32 0.49 -7.16
N GLU A 58 -5.12 1.55 -7.18
CA GLU A 58 -5.11 2.54 -8.26
C GLU A 58 -3.83 3.39 -8.21
N LYS A 59 -3.54 4.01 -7.05
CA LYS A 59 -2.31 4.79 -6.85
C LYS A 59 -1.07 3.93 -7.06
N LEU A 60 -1.09 2.68 -6.60
CA LEU A 60 -0.02 1.70 -6.80
C LEU A 60 0.19 1.42 -8.29
N GLY A 61 -0.88 1.19 -9.05
CA GLY A 61 -0.80 0.98 -10.49
C GLY A 61 -0.21 2.18 -11.22
N LEU A 62 -0.63 3.40 -10.85
CA LEU A 62 -0.08 4.64 -11.40
C LEU A 62 1.41 4.79 -11.10
N LEU A 63 1.83 4.59 -9.85
CA LEU A 63 3.23 4.66 -9.44
C LEU A 63 4.08 3.61 -10.17
N LEU A 64 3.58 2.38 -10.30
CA LEU A 64 4.29 1.33 -11.04
C LEU A 64 4.43 1.69 -12.52
N ASN A 65 3.38 2.24 -13.14
CA ASN A 65 3.45 2.73 -14.51
C ASN A 65 4.40 3.91 -14.65
N GLN A 66 4.44 4.83 -13.69
CA GLN A 66 5.33 5.98 -13.71
C GLN A 66 6.80 5.58 -13.62
N HIS A 67 7.14 4.67 -12.71
CA HIS A 67 8.53 4.31 -12.44
C HIS A 67 9.07 3.19 -13.32
N PHE A 68 8.19 2.33 -13.83
CA PHE A 68 8.60 1.18 -14.62
C PHE A 68 8.01 1.23 -16.05
N GLY A 69 7.05 2.09 -16.37
CA GLY A 69 6.35 2.08 -17.66
C GLY A 69 5.24 1.03 -17.70
N THR A 70 4.25 1.20 -18.57
CA THR A 70 2.98 0.43 -18.58
C THR A 70 3.15 -1.08 -18.78
N GLU A 71 4.25 -1.50 -19.40
CA GLU A 71 4.56 -2.91 -19.68
C GLU A 71 5.36 -3.60 -18.56
N TRP A 72 5.46 -2.99 -17.37
CA TRP A 72 6.23 -3.54 -16.24
C TRP A 72 5.85 -4.98 -15.88
N ARG A 73 4.57 -5.33 -15.97
CA ARG A 73 4.07 -6.70 -15.70
C ARG A 73 4.74 -7.76 -16.58
N ARG A 74 4.99 -7.47 -17.87
CA ARG A 74 5.63 -8.42 -18.78
C ARG A 74 7.07 -8.74 -18.39
N ARG A 75 7.77 -7.77 -17.80
CA ARG A 75 9.17 -7.93 -17.36
C ARG A 75 9.27 -8.71 -16.05
N LEU A 76 8.26 -8.64 -15.18
CA LEU A 76 8.23 -9.42 -13.94
C LEU A 76 8.06 -10.92 -14.20
N ILE A 77 7.22 -11.30 -15.17
CA ILE A 77 7.02 -12.73 -15.53
C ILE A 77 8.36 -13.38 -15.90
N ARG A 78 9.23 -12.64 -16.60
CA ARG A 78 10.59 -13.12 -16.94
C ARG A 78 11.43 -13.41 -15.69
N LEU A 79 11.28 -12.64 -14.61
CA LEU A 79 12.03 -12.84 -13.37
C LEU A 79 11.52 -14.02 -12.55
N SER A 80 10.20 -14.27 -12.54
CA SER A 80 9.64 -15.44 -11.84
C SER A 80 10.05 -16.76 -12.51
N THR A 81 10.20 -16.76 -13.84
CA THR A 81 10.64 -17.95 -14.59
C THR A 81 12.16 -18.21 -14.50
N LEU A 82 12.96 -17.21 -14.13
CA LEU A 82 14.42 -17.36 -13.95
C LEU A 82 14.80 -18.00 -12.61
N LYS A 83 13.89 -18.06 -11.62
CA LYS A 83 14.14 -18.69 -10.31
C LYS A 83 13.85 -20.20 -10.27
N SER A 84 13.55 -20.83 -11.40
CA SER A 84 13.21 -22.26 -11.49
C SER A 84 14.33 -23.15 -12.05
N ASN A 85 15.58 -22.67 -12.08
CA ASN A 85 16.77 -23.47 -12.39
C ASN A 85 17.80 -23.38 -11.27
#